data_AF-A0A2D6UHV7-F1
#
_entry.id   AF-A0A2D6UHV7-F1
#
_cell.length_a   1.000
_cell.length_b   1.000
_cell.length_c   1.000
_cell.angle_alpha   90.00
_cell.angle_beta   90.00
_cell.angle_gamma   90.00
#
_symmetry.space_group_name_H-M   'P 1'
#
loop_
_entity.id
_entity.type
_entity.pdbx_description
1 polymer ?
#
loop_
_entity_poly.entity_id
_entity_poly.type
_entity_poly.pdbx_seq_one_letter_code
_entity_poly.pdbx_strand_id
1 'polypeptide(L)'
;MIRKSQTLNFDNGFTLLELIVVLAGLGILSSLAIPNYMKYLDYAKVDEAKALLNSTAADCLQGLRRKGEERLISPVNDDVISFTRLKNTGYIFKDGSKRSTDEKFLPNCSTVLITAAQEADRTERLPDLGFTLTANGTLTKIAVDSGSETKFPAESWAGINTTEETELVEWQELNDAITKAKAICEKNRLSFIQSPGVGRTKMWDPIKTSNCTSKPPKFEDPETCTAEGCTKDVWYIDGEFCGYDAEDFEKCQNEKDNALCKAQKDEMVANNATTESIDGDQLSNCDSPVWFFEGVNQGSAEAWKPLMCERNKNNLLNTIHSGPVEYCESSNIYICGGKEHTGDTAIDDYEKCLTNNKDARCTRALNEDALERGKGGPYISPTPPDMTLPVGEDCGERYWYCTESGKIYKGRDAEQKYKADESCINREPLPWYCPWAPAAVECQ
;
A
#
# COMPACT_ATOMS: atom_id res chain seq x y z
N MET A 1 64.33 69.14 -19.64
CA MET A 1 63.50 68.99 -18.43
C MET A 1 64.45 68.96 -17.24
N ILE A 2 64.58 70.07 -16.51
CA ILE A 2 65.66 70.32 -15.53
C ILE A 2 65.17 69.87 -14.14
N ARG A 3 65.84 68.88 -13.53
CA ARG A 3 65.62 68.49 -12.13
C ARG A 3 66.32 69.50 -11.21
N LYS A 4 65.54 70.28 -10.45
CA LYS A 4 66.04 71.05 -9.31
C LYS A 4 66.50 70.09 -8.22
N SER A 5 67.80 70.10 -7.92
CA SER A 5 68.37 69.48 -6.73
C SER A 5 67.99 70.33 -5.52
N GLN A 6 67.29 69.72 -4.55
CA GLN A 6 67.00 70.36 -3.26
C GLN A 6 68.20 70.16 -2.33
N THR A 7 68.88 71.24 -1.99
CA THR A 7 69.86 71.30 -0.90
C THR A 7 69.12 71.38 0.44
N LEU A 8 69.14 70.28 1.21
CA LEU A 8 68.67 70.24 2.59
C LEU A 8 69.71 70.91 3.51
N ASN A 9 69.33 72.01 4.16
CA ASN A 9 70.13 72.66 5.21
C ASN A 9 70.06 71.82 6.50
N PHE A 10 71.21 71.35 7.00
CA PHE A 10 71.36 70.47 8.17
C PHE A 10 71.84 71.23 9.42
N ASP A 11 71.29 72.40 9.72
CA ASP A 11 71.79 73.24 10.82
C ASP A 11 71.24 72.87 12.22
N ASN A 12 70.40 71.82 12.33
CA ASN A 12 69.96 71.25 13.62
C ASN A 12 69.84 69.73 13.50
N GLY A 13 70.94 69.01 13.71
CA GLY A 13 70.95 67.54 13.74
C GLY A 13 70.24 67.01 14.99
N PHE A 14 69.27 66.12 14.82
CA PHE A 14 68.67 65.36 15.92
C PHE A 14 69.77 64.63 16.69
N THR A 15 69.74 64.72 18.02
CA THR A 15 70.72 64.01 18.85
C THR A 15 70.42 62.51 18.80
N LEU A 16 71.47 61.68 18.81
CA LEU A 16 71.33 60.21 18.85
C LEU A 16 70.43 59.76 20.02
N LEU A 17 70.52 60.47 21.15
CA LEU A 17 69.73 60.20 22.35
C LEU A 17 68.23 60.46 22.14
N GLU A 18 67.86 61.53 21.43
CA GLU A 18 66.46 61.84 21.08
C GLU A 18 65.85 60.74 20.20
N LEU A 19 66.61 60.23 19.24
CA LEU A 19 66.18 59.09 18.42
C LEU A 19 65.94 57.83 19.26
N ILE A 20 66.84 57.51 20.20
CA ILE A 20 66.70 56.33 21.07
C ILE A 20 65.44 56.45 21.95
N VAL A 21 65.16 57.63 22.51
CA VAL A 21 63.97 57.84 23.35
C VAL A 21 62.69 57.68 22.52
N VAL A 22 62.64 58.21 21.30
CA VAL A 22 61.49 58.04 20.39
C VAL A 22 61.29 56.57 20.02
N LEU A 23 62.36 55.86 19.66
CA LEU A 23 62.29 54.43 19.35
C LEU A 23 61.84 53.60 20.55
N ALA A 24 62.32 53.92 21.75
CA ALA A 24 61.89 53.26 22.99
C ALA A 24 60.40 53.50 23.26
N GLY A 25 59.92 54.74 23.08
CA GLY A 25 58.50 55.08 23.22
C GLY A 25 57.61 54.34 22.22
N LEU A 26 57.99 54.32 20.94
CA LEU A 26 57.27 53.58 19.90
C LEU A 26 57.28 52.07 20.15
N GLY A 27 58.37 51.52 20.68
CA GLY A 27 58.48 50.11 21.06
C GLY A 27 57.45 49.71 22.12
N ILE A 28 57.35 50.51 23.20
CA ILE A 28 56.39 50.25 24.29
C ILE A 28 54.95 50.35 23.77
N LEU A 29 54.61 51.40 23.03
CA LEU A 29 53.26 51.57 22.46
C LEU A 29 52.89 50.42 21.51
N SER A 30 53.84 49.97 20.68
CA SER A 30 53.62 48.85 19.77
C SER A 30 53.37 47.54 20.54
N SER A 31 54.10 47.27 21.62
CA SER A 31 53.89 46.04 22.42
C SER A 31 52.52 45.96 23.08
N LEU A 32 51.91 47.11 23.41
CA LEU A 32 50.57 47.17 24.00
C LEU A 32 49.46 47.17 22.93
N ALA A 33 49.72 47.77 21.77
CA ALA A 33 48.74 47.88 20.70
C ALA A 33 48.56 46.58 19.91
N ILE A 34 49.64 45.82 19.65
CA ILE A 34 49.59 44.64 18.79
C ILE A 34 48.60 43.57 19.30
N PRO A 35 48.61 43.14 20.58
CA PRO A 35 47.67 42.12 21.04
C PRO A 35 46.21 42.54 20.93
N ASN A 36 45.91 43.81 21.24
CA ASN A 36 44.56 44.37 21.12
C ASN A 36 44.10 44.45 19.66
N TYR A 37 45.01 44.82 18.75
CA TYR A 37 44.73 44.84 17.32
C TYR A 37 44.46 43.44 16.76
N MET A 38 45.23 42.42 17.19
CA MET A 38 44.98 41.03 16.79
C MET A 38 43.60 40.55 17.24
N LYS A 39 43.17 40.85 18.48
CA LYS A 39 41.82 40.54 18.95
C LYS A 39 40.73 41.19 18.09
N TYR A 40 40.95 42.44 17.67
CA TYR A 40 40.02 43.13 16.77
C TYR A 40 39.90 42.44 15.41
N LEU A 41 41.02 41.97 14.84
CA LEU A 41 41.02 41.17 13.61
C LEU A 41 40.28 39.84 13.79
N ASP A 42 40.44 39.18 14.93
CA ASP A 42 39.75 37.92 15.21
C ASP A 42 38.22 38.13 15.36
N TYR A 43 37.78 39.23 15.98
CA TYR A 43 36.35 39.60 15.97
C TYR A 43 35.83 39.90 14.56
N ALA A 44 36.61 40.58 13.72
CA ALA A 44 36.22 40.83 12.34
C ALA A 44 36.04 39.52 11.54
N LYS A 45 36.93 38.53 11.74
CA LYS A 45 36.80 37.18 11.16
C LYS A 45 35.53 36.47 11.61
N VAL A 46 35.23 36.53 12.92
CA VAL A 46 34.00 35.96 13.49
C VAL A 46 32.76 36.61 12.85
N ASP A 47 32.74 37.93 12.72
CA ASP A 47 31.60 38.64 12.14
C ASP A 47 31.44 38.36 10.63
N GLU A 48 32.55 38.20 9.90
CA GLU A 48 32.51 37.74 8.50
C GLU A 48 31.94 36.32 8.40
N ALA A 49 32.38 35.40 9.27
CA ALA A 49 31.85 34.04 9.33
C ALA A 49 30.35 34.01 9.68
N LYS A 50 29.89 34.84 10.63
CA LYS A 50 28.45 35.01 10.94
C LYS A 50 27.67 35.53 9.73
N ALA A 51 28.22 36.47 8.96
CA ALA A 51 27.58 36.98 7.76
C ALA A 51 27.42 35.90 6.68
N LEU A 52 28.45 35.06 6.48
CA LEU A 52 28.39 33.89 5.60
C LEU A 52 27.33 32.88 6.08
N LEU A 53 27.30 32.56 7.37
CA LEU A 53 26.30 31.65 7.94
C LEU A 53 24.86 32.19 7.79
N ASN A 54 24.63 33.48 8.04
CA ASN A 54 23.31 34.09 7.85
C ASN A 54 22.87 34.03 6.38
N SER A 55 23.79 34.28 5.44
CA SER A 55 23.51 34.20 4.00
C SER A 55 23.18 32.78 3.57
N THR A 56 23.93 31.80 4.11
CA THR A 56 23.70 30.37 3.88
C THR A 56 22.36 29.91 4.44
N ALA A 57 22.03 30.32 5.67
CA ALA A 57 20.74 30.02 6.30
C ALA A 57 19.58 30.59 5.48
N ALA A 58 19.72 31.81 4.97
CA ALA A 58 18.72 32.43 4.09
C ALA A 58 18.55 31.65 2.78
N ASP A 59 19.64 31.22 2.13
CA ASP A 59 19.58 30.37 0.93
C ASP A 59 18.90 29.02 1.21
N CYS A 60 19.27 28.36 2.31
CA CYS A 60 18.65 27.10 2.73
C CYS A 60 17.15 27.26 3.01
N LEU A 61 16.74 28.33 3.72
CA LEU A 61 15.34 28.64 3.98
C LEU A 61 14.55 28.92 2.69
N GLN A 62 15.14 29.66 1.74
CA GLN A 62 14.50 29.90 0.45
C GLN A 62 14.38 28.59 -0.36
N GLY A 63 15.41 27.75 -0.33
CA GLY A 63 15.37 26.43 -0.95
C GLY A 63 14.30 25.54 -0.33
N LEU A 64 14.15 25.55 1.00
CA LEU A 64 13.13 24.78 1.72
C LEU A 64 11.72 25.20 1.31
N ARG A 65 11.47 26.51 1.15
CA ARG A 65 10.17 27.01 0.63
C ARG A 65 9.89 26.58 -0.80
N ARG A 66 10.92 26.37 -1.63
CA ARG A 66 10.78 26.03 -3.05
C ARG A 66 10.70 24.53 -3.31
N LYS A 67 11.49 23.74 -2.58
CA LYS A 67 11.68 22.29 -2.80
C LYS A 67 11.14 21.41 -1.67
N GLY A 68 10.63 22.00 -0.59
CA GLY A 68 10.25 21.25 0.59
C GLY A 68 11.45 20.57 1.27
N GLU A 69 11.19 19.47 1.95
CA GLU A 69 12.17 18.76 2.80
C GLU A 69 13.39 18.25 2.01
N GLU A 70 13.28 18.05 0.68
CA GLU A 70 14.41 17.69 -0.17
C GLU A 70 15.57 18.70 -0.08
N ARG A 71 15.28 19.98 0.24
CA ARG A 71 16.35 20.96 0.44
C ARG A 71 17.20 20.64 1.66
N LEU A 72 16.62 20.09 2.72
CA LEU A 72 17.34 19.84 3.98
C LEU A 72 18.49 18.85 3.81
N ILE A 73 18.32 17.86 2.94
CA ILE A 73 19.33 16.85 2.61
C ILE A 73 20.24 17.27 1.45
N SER A 74 19.98 18.42 0.83
CA SER A 74 20.80 18.95 -0.24
C SER A 74 22.00 19.72 0.34
N PRO A 75 23.19 19.64 -0.28
CA PRO A 75 24.34 20.43 0.14
C PRO A 75 24.05 21.94 0.02
N VAL A 76 24.72 22.73 0.87
CA VAL A 76 24.70 24.19 0.79
C VAL A 76 25.23 24.69 -0.55
N ASN A 77 24.84 25.90 -0.94
CA ASN A 77 25.31 26.50 -2.19
C ASN A 77 26.75 27.01 -2.02
N ASP A 78 27.69 26.43 -2.76
CA ASP A 78 29.12 26.79 -2.75
C ASP A 78 29.36 28.26 -3.17
N ASP A 79 28.49 28.82 -4.01
CA ASP A 79 28.54 30.24 -4.40
C ASP A 79 28.23 31.19 -3.24
N VAL A 80 27.55 30.71 -2.20
CA VAL A 80 27.23 31.47 -0.99
C VAL A 80 28.34 31.24 0.04
N ILE A 81 28.63 29.97 0.35
CA ILE A 81 29.63 29.58 1.33
C ILE A 81 30.47 28.42 0.77
N SER A 82 31.76 28.68 0.58
CA SER A 82 32.72 27.69 0.10
C SER A 82 33.80 27.43 1.12
N PHE A 83 34.47 26.28 1.00
CA PHE A 83 35.63 25.97 1.83
C PHE A 83 36.71 27.05 1.73
N THR A 84 37.00 27.56 0.53
CA THR A 84 37.98 28.64 0.32
C THR A 84 37.57 29.94 1.00
N ARG A 85 36.28 30.34 0.91
CA ARG A 85 35.80 31.56 1.57
C ARG A 85 35.88 31.45 3.09
N LEU A 86 35.46 30.31 3.66
CA LEU A 86 35.58 30.06 5.09
C LEU A 86 37.03 30.02 5.57
N LYS A 87 37.92 29.37 4.81
CA LYS A 87 39.34 29.29 5.19
C LYS A 87 39.98 30.68 5.30
N ASN A 88 39.56 31.63 4.47
CA ASN A 88 40.04 33.01 4.53
C ASN A 88 39.58 33.74 5.81
N THR A 89 38.46 33.33 6.40
CA THR A 89 38.01 33.84 7.71
C THR A 89 38.65 33.09 8.88
N GLY A 90 39.50 32.09 8.62
CA GLY A 90 40.08 31.23 9.65
C GLY A 90 39.12 30.14 10.14
N TYR A 91 38.07 29.83 9.37
CA TYR A 91 37.11 28.77 9.67
C TYR A 91 37.15 27.65 8.63
N ILE A 92 36.65 26.46 9.00
CA ILE A 92 36.40 25.32 8.12
C ILE A 92 35.07 24.66 8.52
N PHE A 93 34.50 23.86 7.63
CA PHE A 93 33.30 23.08 7.96
C PHE A 93 33.60 21.98 8.99
N LYS A 94 32.59 21.66 9.81
CA LYS A 94 32.59 20.51 10.74
C LYS A 94 31.62 19.45 10.21
N ASP A 95 32.07 18.20 10.13
CA ASP A 95 31.26 17.02 9.80
C ASP A 95 31.01 16.22 11.08
N GLY A 96 29.83 16.44 11.68
CA GLY A 96 29.52 15.97 13.04
C GLY A 96 30.51 16.51 14.06
N SER A 97 31.25 15.63 14.72
CA SER A 97 32.30 15.99 15.69
C SER A 97 33.67 16.27 15.05
N LYS A 98 33.85 16.00 13.77
CA LYS A 98 35.17 16.07 13.11
C LYS A 98 35.33 17.33 12.28
N ARG A 99 36.56 17.86 12.25
CA ARG A 99 36.96 18.95 11.37
C ARG A 99 37.06 18.43 9.94
N SER A 100 36.40 19.08 8.99
CA SER A 100 36.53 18.67 7.59
C SER A 100 37.88 19.10 7.03
N THR A 101 38.58 18.15 6.42
CA THR A 101 39.83 18.40 5.67
C THR A 101 39.61 18.30 4.16
N ASP A 102 38.42 17.91 3.73
CA ASP A 102 38.06 17.80 2.32
C ASP A 102 37.54 19.14 1.80
N GLU A 103 38.27 19.74 0.86
CA GLU A 103 37.90 21.02 0.25
C GLU A 103 36.60 20.94 -0.56
N LYS A 104 36.13 19.73 -0.90
CA LYS A 104 34.87 19.49 -1.62
C LYS A 104 33.70 19.20 -0.69
N PHE A 105 33.93 19.07 0.62
CA PHE A 105 32.86 18.81 1.57
C PHE A 105 31.96 20.03 1.68
N LEU A 106 30.67 19.84 1.42
CA LEU A 106 29.62 20.82 1.65
C LEU A 106 28.58 20.19 2.58
N PRO A 107 28.30 20.79 3.75
CA PRO A 107 27.29 20.27 4.66
C PRO A 107 25.90 20.40 4.04
N ASN A 108 24.97 19.60 4.55
CA ASN A 108 23.57 19.67 4.18
C ASN A 108 22.89 20.91 4.80
N CYS A 109 21.86 21.44 4.15
CA CYS A 109 21.11 22.59 4.68
C CYS A 109 20.42 22.35 6.03
N SER A 110 20.21 21.10 6.43
CA SER A 110 19.65 20.76 7.74
C SER A 110 20.55 21.20 8.90
N THR A 111 21.87 21.12 8.72
CA THR A 111 22.85 21.42 9.77
C THR A 111 24.13 21.94 9.12
N VAL A 112 24.48 23.19 9.40
CA VAL A 112 25.75 23.78 8.97
C VAL A 112 26.54 24.17 10.20
N LEU A 113 27.69 23.54 10.38
CA LEU A 113 28.64 23.84 11.44
C LEU A 113 29.97 24.26 10.84
N ILE A 114 30.56 25.29 11.43
CA ILE A 114 31.92 25.71 11.17
C ILE A 114 32.70 25.75 12.48
N THR A 115 33.99 25.47 12.37
CA THR A 115 34.94 25.48 13.48
C THR A 115 36.19 26.22 13.03
N ALA A 116 37.02 26.68 13.95
CA ALA A 116 38.28 27.32 13.61
C ALA A 116 39.10 26.42 12.66
N ALA A 117 40.01 27.00 11.87
CA ALA A 117 40.89 26.27 10.95
C ALA A 117 42.15 25.71 11.64
N GLN A 118 42.54 26.28 12.78
CA GLN A 118 43.57 25.74 13.69
C GLN A 118 42.98 25.43 15.07
N GLU A 119 43.50 24.42 15.78
CA GLU A 119 42.94 24.04 17.10
C GLU A 119 43.24 25.10 18.17
N ALA A 120 44.40 25.76 18.10
CA ALA A 120 44.76 26.83 19.03
C ALA A 120 43.77 28.01 18.95
N ASP A 121 43.40 28.41 17.73
CA ASP A 121 42.43 29.49 17.53
C ASP A 121 41.04 29.13 18.08
N ARG A 122 40.71 27.83 18.10
CA ARG A 122 39.39 27.33 18.54
C ARG A 122 39.14 27.57 20.02
N THR A 123 40.13 27.33 20.87
CA THR A 123 39.99 27.52 22.32
C THR A 123 40.29 28.96 22.74
N GLU A 124 41.03 29.71 21.93
CA GLU A 124 41.46 31.06 22.28
C GLU A 124 40.60 32.17 21.70
N ARG A 125 40.04 32.05 20.48
CA ARG A 125 39.57 33.22 19.72
C ARG A 125 38.30 32.99 18.90
N LEU A 126 38.18 31.81 18.30
CA LEU A 126 37.21 31.49 17.27
C LEU A 126 36.28 30.35 17.77
N PRO A 127 35.09 30.67 18.32
CA PRO A 127 34.13 29.64 18.73
C PRO A 127 33.66 28.80 17.54
N ASP A 128 33.19 27.57 17.79
CA ASP A 128 32.42 26.85 16.76
C ASP A 128 31.07 27.57 16.58
N LEU A 129 30.66 27.78 15.33
CA LEU A 129 29.44 28.49 14.98
C LEU A 129 28.62 27.66 14.01
N GLY A 130 27.30 27.82 14.04
CA GLY A 130 26.47 27.19 13.03
C GLY A 130 25.00 27.43 13.19
N PHE A 131 24.23 26.68 12.41
CA PHE A 131 22.78 26.66 12.53
C PHE A 131 22.22 25.29 12.17
N THR A 132 21.02 25.03 12.67
CA THR A 132 20.17 23.93 12.21
C THR A 132 18.87 24.46 11.64
N LEU A 133 18.30 23.73 10.69
CA LEU A 133 17.06 24.04 10.01
C LEU A 133 16.14 22.83 10.02
N THR A 134 14.93 22.99 10.56
CA THR A 134 13.93 21.91 10.60
C THR A 134 13.02 21.94 9.37
N ALA A 135 12.28 20.84 9.13
CA ALA A 135 11.27 20.74 8.07
C ALA A 135 10.19 21.84 8.13
N ASN A 136 9.89 22.33 9.34
CA ASN A 136 8.93 23.41 9.55
C ASN A 136 9.50 24.80 9.26
N GLY A 137 10.77 24.90 8.83
CA GLY A 137 11.44 26.16 8.55
C GLY A 137 11.94 26.91 9.79
N THR A 138 12.01 26.23 10.94
CA THR A 138 12.59 26.81 12.15
C THR A 138 14.11 26.82 12.04
N LEU A 139 14.70 28.02 12.06
CA LEU A 139 16.15 28.22 12.08
C LEU A 139 16.62 28.39 13.53
N THR A 140 17.53 27.52 13.97
CA THR A 140 18.18 27.62 15.27
C THR A 140 19.66 27.91 15.08
N LYS A 141 20.14 29.05 15.58
CA LYS A 141 21.57 29.34 15.66
C LYS A 141 22.18 28.62 16.85
N ILE A 142 23.35 28.02 16.65
CA ILE A 142 24.09 27.27 17.68
C ILE A 142 25.54 27.72 17.70
N ALA A 143 26.15 27.71 18.88
CA ALA A 143 27.57 27.98 19.07
C ALA A 143 28.12 27.09 20.18
N VAL A 144 29.42 26.76 20.08
CA VAL A 144 30.15 26.09 21.16
C VAL A 144 31.10 27.07 21.80
N ASP A 145 31.03 27.17 23.12
CA ASP A 145 32.03 27.88 23.91
C ASP A 145 33.17 26.91 24.30
N SER A 146 34.33 27.08 23.66
CA SER A 146 35.51 26.21 23.81
C SER A 146 36.61 26.79 24.71
N GLY A 147 36.41 27.96 25.31
CA GLY A 147 37.44 28.61 26.13
C GLY A 147 37.09 30.00 26.66
N SER A 148 38.06 30.64 27.32
CA SER A 148 37.80 31.84 28.13
C SER A 148 37.45 33.10 27.33
N GLU A 149 37.84 33.18 26.05
CA GLU A 149 37.58 34.35 25.20
C GLU A 149 36.56 34.07 24.08
N THR A 150 36.12 32.81 23.91
CA THR A 150 35.12 32.41 22.90
C THR A 150 33.68 32.61 23.35
N LYS A 151 33.45 32.74 24.65
CA LYS A 151 32.13 32.89 25.25
C LYS A 151 31.33 34.06 24.66
N PHE A 152 31.90 35.26 24.69
CA PHE A 152 31.23 36.45 24.18
C PHE A 152 30.86 36.34 22.69
N PRO A 153 31.78 35.96 21.77
CA PRO A 153 31.41 35.79 20.37
C PRO A 153 30.39 34.64 20.15
N ALA A 154 30.46 33.55 20.92
CA ALA A 154 29.48 32.46 20.86
C ALA A 154 28.08 32.93 21.29
N GLU A 155 27.96 33.55 22.47
CA GLU A 155 26.72 34.15 22.97
C GLU A 155 26.17 35.23 22.04
N SER A 156 27.04 36.03 21.40
CA SER A 156 26.60 37.03 20.42
C SER A 156 25.97 36.43 19.16
N TRP A 157 26.29 35.16 18.83
CA TRP A 157 25.73 34.45 17.70
C TRP A 157 24.48 33.65 18.07
N ALA A 158 24.59 32.80 19.10
CA ALA A 158 23.60 31.78 19.43
C ALA A 158 22.72 32.15 20.63
N GLY A 159 23.08 33.20 21.38
CA GLY A 159 22.37 33.63 22.59
C GLY A 159 22.31 32.51 23.62
N ILE A 160 21.09 32.11 23.98
CA ILE A 160 20.84 31.01 24.92
C ILE A 160 21.22 29.62 24.36
N ASN A 161 21.47 29.50 23.05
CA ASN A 161 21.84 28.22 22.42
C ASN A 161 23.37 28.04 22.34
N THR A 162 24.13 28.76 23.18
CA THR A 162 25.56 28.53 23.37
C THR A 162 25.73 27.40 24.38
N THR A 163 26.45 26.34 24.00
CA THR A 163 26.64 25.16 24.86
C THR A 163 28.09 24.71 24.90
N GLU A 164 28.39 23.73 25.75
CA GLU A 164 29.65 23.00 25.69
C GLU A 164 29.68 22.05 24.48
N GLU A 165 30.88 21.64 24.06
CA GLU A 165 31.05 20.79 22.85
C GLU A 165 30.33 19.46 22.99
N THR A 166 30.46 18.83 24.16
CA THR A 166 29.88 17.52 24.46
C THR A 166 28.36 17.54 24.35
N GLU A 167 27.71 18.56 24.92
CA GLU A 167 26.25 18.72 24.89
C GLU A 167 25.73 18.90 23.46
N LEU A 168 26.46 19.64 22.61
CA LEU A 168 26.07 19.83 21.22
C LEU A 168 26.16 18.51 20.43
N VAL A 169 27.26 17.77 20.58
CA VAL A 169 27.47 16.49 19.88
C VAL A 169 26.39 15.50 20.31
N GLU A 170 26.14 15.35 21.62
CA GLU A 170 25.11 14.45 22.14
C GLU A 170 23.70 14.81 21.64
N TRP A 171 23.38 16.12 21.59
CA TRP A 171 22.10 16.59 21.05
C TRP A 171 21.97 16.31 19.54
N GLN A 172 23.03 16.50 18.77
CA GLN A 172 23.04 16.19 17.33
C GLN A 172 22.87 14.70 17.08
N GLU A 173 23.61 13.86 17.80
CA GLU A 173 23.52 12.40 17.68
C GLU A 173 22.12 11.89 17.97
N LEU A 174 21.44 12.42 19.00
CA LEU A 174 20.05 12.06 19.31
C LEU A 174 19.10 12.45 18.17
N ASN A 175 19.19 13.68 17.66
CA ASN A 175 18.31 14.15 16.58
C ASN A 175 18.55 13.40 15.26
N ASP A 176 19.80 13.08 14.95
CA ASP A 176 20.15 12.25 13.80
C ASP A 176 19.61 10.83 13.96
N ALA A 177 19.71 10.25 15.15
CA ALA A 177 19.14 8.93 15.45
C ALA A 177 17.62 8.93 15.28
N ILE A 178 16.92 9.94 15.80
CA ILE A 178 15.46 10.12 15.63
C ILE A 178 15.10 10.24 14.15
N THR A 179 15.81 11.09 13.41
CA THR A 179 15.54 11.32 11.98
C THR A 179 15.73 10.04 11.17
N LYS A 180 16.83 9.29 11.42
CA LYS A 180 17.09 8.00 10.78
C LYS A 180 16.03 6.97 11.13
N ALA A 181 15.67 6.85 12.40
CA ALA A 181 14.65 5.90 12.86
C ALA A 181 13.27 6.20 12.23
N LYS A 182 12.88 7.47 12.16
CA LYS A 182 11.66 7.92 11.49
C LYS A 182 11.66 7.56 10.00
N ALA A 183 12.75 7.83 9.29
CA ALA A 183 12.89 7.48 7.87
C ALA A 183 12.79 5.96 7.63
N ILE A 184 13.40 5.15 8.49
CA ILE A 184 13.29 3.68 8.43
C ILE A 184 11.84 3.24 8.70
N CYS A 185 11.18 3.80 9.71
CA CYS A 185 9.79 3.51 10.04
C CYS A 185 8.85 3.79 8.86
N GLU A 186 8.97 4.97 8.24
CA GLU A 186 8.16 5.35 7.07
C GLU A 186 8.46 4.46 5.86
N LYS A 187 9.74 4.13 5.61
CA LYS A 187 10.11 3.21 4.53
C LYS A 187 9.47 1.83 4.72
N ASN A 188 9.48 1.30 5.94
CA ASN A 188 8.86 0.01 6.25
C ASN A 188 7.35 0.08 6.06
N ARG A 189 6.70 1.15 6.55
CA ARG A 189 5.26 1.39 6.35
C ARG A 189 4.89 1.47 4.87
N LEU A 190 5.64 2.23 4.07
CA LEU A 190 5.39 2.35 2.62
C LEU A 190 5.59 1.01 1.90
N SER A 191 6.60 0.23 2.28
CA SER A 191 6.83 -1.11 1.72
C SER A 191 5.68 -2.07 2.04
N PHE A 192 5.09 -1.95 3.23
CA PHE A 192 3.89 -2.70 3.63
C PHE A 192 2.69 -2.31 2.76
N ILE A 193 2.42 -1.01 2.59
CA ILE A 193 1.30 -0.48 1.79
C ILE A 193 1.39 -0.90 0.31
N GLN A 194 2.60 -0.98 -0.25
CA GLN A 194 2.82 -1.39 -1.64
C GLN A 194 2.58 -2.88 -1.89
N SER A 195 2.55 -3.69 -0.84
CA SER A 195 2.15 -5.09 -0.94
C SER A 195 0.63 -5.16 -0.71
N PRO A 196 -0.16 -5.85 -1.57
CA PRO A 196 -1.62 -5.96 -1.45
C PRO A 196 -2.04 -6.86 -0.27
N GLY A 197 -1.48 -6.61 0.90
CA GLY A 197 -1.73 -7.35 2.12
C GLY A 197 -2.78 -6.67 2.98
N VAL A 198 -3.52 -7.50 3.70
CA VAL A 198 -4.38 -7.09 4.81
C VAL A 198 -3.58 -7.22 6.10
N GLY A 199 -3.53 -6.17 6.92
CA GLY A 199 -2.94 -6.31 8.25
C GLY A 199 -2.51 -5.02 8.91
N ARG A 200 -1.66 -5.18 9.93
CA ARG A 200 -1.10 -4.08 10.72
C ARG A 200 0.36 -3.80 10.37
N THR A 201 0.72 -2.53 10.42
CA THR A 201 2.11 -2.08 10.43
C THR A 201 2.32 -1.02 11.50
N LYS A 202 3.58 -0.70 11.78
CA LYS A 202 3.94 0.42 12.68
C LYS A 202 4.09 1.72 11.88
N MET A 203 3.69 2.81 12.49
CA MET A 203 3.91 4.19 12.05
C MET A 203 4.66 4.96 13.14
N TRP A 204 5.35 6.03 12.74
CA TRP A 204 5.97 6.94 13.69
C TRP A 204 4.91 7.60 14.57
N ASP A 205 5.08 7.52 15.89
CA ASP A 205 4.26 8.22 16.87
C ASP A 205 4.75 9.67 17.03
N PRO A 206 3.96 10.69 16.67
CA PRO A 206 4.37 12.09 16.81
C PRO A 206 4.73 12.48 18.25
N ILE A 207 4.14 11.83 19.25
CA ILE A 207 4.40 12.08 20.68
C ILE A 207 5.88 11.82 21.00
N LYS A 208 6.49 10.83 20.35
CA LYS A 208 7.90 10.43 20.57
C LYS A 208 8.91 11.51 20.14
N THR A 209 8.42 12.58 19.51
CA THR A 209 9.21 13.76 19.10
C THR A 209 8.62 15.08 19.60
N SER A 210 7.54 15.06 20.39
CA SER A 210 6.81 16.28 20.72
C SER A 210 7.56 17.20 21.66
N ASN A 211 8.39 16.65 22.55
CA ASN A 211 9.17 17.41 23.52
C ASN A 211 10.67 17.43 23.22
N CYS A 212 11.09 16.95 22.04
CA CYS A 212 12.50 17.07 21.67
C CYS A 212 12.91 18.54 21.61
N THR A 213 13.97 18.87 22.35
CA THR A 213 14.49 20.22 22.34
C THR A 213 15.04 20.52 20.95
N SER A 214 14.57 21.63 20.35
CA SER A 214 15.10 22.13 19.08
C SER A 214 16.48 22.77 19.22
N LYS A 215 17.04 22.73 20.45
CA LYS A 215 18.22 23.44 20.91
C LYS A 215 18.96 22.54 21.92
N PRO A 216 20.29 22.57 21.96
CA PRO A 216 21.02 21.91 23.02
C PRO A 216 20.76 22.59 24.38
N PRO A 217 20.96 21.90 25.52
CA PRO A 217 21.58 20.57 25.65
C PRO A 217 20.68 19.41 25.21
N LYS A 218 21.26 18.21 25.14
CA LYS A 218 20.51 16.96 24.87
C LYS A 218 19.42 16.80 25.93
N PHE A 219 18.19 16.62 25.47
CA PHE A 219 17.06 16.22 26.31
C PHE A 219 16.51 14.90 25.75
N GLU A 220 16.68 13.83 26.52
CA GLU A 220 16.18 12.50 26.15
C GLU A 220 15.06 12.13 27.13
N ASP A 221 13.91 11.78 26.56
CA ASP A 221 12.75 11.35 27.30
C ASP A 221 12.21 10.10 26.58
N PRO A 222 12.24 8.91 27.21
CA PRO A 222 11.76 7.67 26.59
C PRO A 222 10.31 7.74 26.08
N GLU A 223 9.50 8.63 26.63
CA GLU A 223 8.11 8.83 26.24
C GLU A 223 7.96 9.84 25.11
N THR A 224 8.71 10.95 25.15
CA THR A 224 8.42 12.14 24.32
C THR A 224 9.59 12.68 23.46
N CYS A 225 10.80 12.16 23.67
CA CYS A 225 11.96 12.43 22.82
C CYS A 225 12.92 11.23 22.74
N THR A 226 12.65 10.32 21.81
CA THR A 226 13.42 9.09 21.62
C THR A 226 13.47 8.65 20.17
N ALA A 227 14.54 7.94 19.78
CA ALA A 227 14.65 7.29 18.48
C ALA A 227 13.71 6.06 18.35
N GLU A 228 13.18 5.54 19.46
CA GLU A 228 12.24 4.40 19.50
C GLU A 228 10.79 4.83 19.22
N GLY A 229 10.59 5.64 18.16
CA GLY A 229 9.29 6.26 17.86
C GLY A 229 8.34 5.46 16.99
N CYS A 230 8.77 4.33 16.42
CA CYS A 230 7.97 3.52 15.49
C CYS A 230 7.03 2.56 16.23
N THR A 231 6.15 3.10 17.07
CA THR A 231 5.36 2.32 18.04
C THR A 231 3.86 2.28 17.72
N LYS A 232 3.33 3.26 16.99
CA LYS A 232 1.90 3.40 16.73
C LYS A 232 1.42 2.35 15.73
N ASP A 233 0.49 1.50 16.14
CA ASP A 233 -0.16 0.57 15.22
C ASP A 233 -1.10 1.31 14.26
N VAL A 234 -1.08 0.89 13.00
CA VAL A 234 -1.95 1.37 11.94
C VAL A 234 -2.38 0.20 11.08
N TRP A 235 -3.65 0.19 10.70
CA TRP A 235 -4.26 -0.90 9.95
C TRP A 235 -4.55 -0.50 8.51
N TYR A 236 -4.30 -1.42 7.59
CA TYR A 236 -4.55 -1.23 6.16
C TYR A 236 -5.23 -2.47 5.54
N ILE A 237 -6.04 -2.22 4.52
CA ILE A 237 -6.64 -3.24 3.65
C ILE A 237 -6.39 -2.84 2.20
N ASP A 238 -5.62 -3.64 1.46
CA ASP A 238 -5.18 -3.37 0.08
C ASP A 238 -4.61 -1.97 -0.14
N GLY A 239 -3.79 -1.52 0.81
CA GLY A 239 -3.12 -0.22 0.77
C GLY A 239 -3.97 0.97 1.23
N GLU A 240 -5.26 0.79 1.52
CA GLU A 240 -6.12 1.82 2.09
C GLU A 240 -6.02 1.84 3.62
N PHE A 241 -5.91 3.03 4.21
CA PHE A 241 -5.81 3.20 5.66
C PHE A 241 -7.19 3.01 6.31
N CYS A 242 -7.27 2.07 7.26
CA CYS A 242 -8.51 1.75 7.95
C CYS A 242 -8.64 2.40 9.32
N GLY A 243 -7.53 2.66 10.02
CA GLY A 243 -7.56 3.29 11.35
C GLY A 243 -6.38 2.91 12.24
N TYR A 244 -6.51 3.21 13.53
CA TYR A 244 -5.43 3.02 14.52
C TYR A 244 -5.68 1.83 15.46
N ASP A 245 -6.91 1.34 15.54
CA ASP A 245 -7.29 0.22 16.39
C ASP A 245 -7.97 -0.90 15.59
N ALA A 246 -8.28 -2.00 16.29
CA ALA A 246 -8.88 -3.19 15.67
C ALA A 246 -10.36 -2.98 15.30
N GLU A 247 -11.07 -2.08 16.00
CA GLU A 247 -12.49 -1.80 15.72
C GLU A 247 -12.63 -1.05 14.40
N ASP A 248 -11.76 -0.05 14.17
CA ASP A 248 -11.62 0.65 12.90
C ASP A 248 -11.34 -0.32 11.74
N PHE A 249 -10.44 -1.29 11.97
CA PHE A 249 -10.09 -2.31 10.98
C PHE A 249 -11.28 -3.23 10.64
N GLU A 250 -12.00 -3.73 11.64
CA GLU A 250 -13.19 -4.58 11.44
C GLU A 250 -14.28 -3.81 10.67
N LYS A 251 -14.49 -2.54 11.02
CA LYS A 251 -15.44 -1.68 10.30
C LYS A 251 -15.04 -1.51 8.83
N CYS A 252 -13.76 -1.19 8.57
CA CYS A 252 -13.22 -1.03 7.22
C CYS A 252 -13.35 -2.32 6.40
N GLN A 253 -13.08 -3.47 7.02
CA GLN A 253 -13.23 -4.78 6.39
C GLN A 253 -14.70 -5.05 6.03
N ASN A 254 -15.63 -4.83 6.97
CA ASN A 254 -17.05 -5.01 6.73
C ASN A 254 -17.57 -4.09 5.62
N GLU A 255 -17.13 -2.82 5.56
CA GLU A 255 -17.50 -1.90 4.49
C GLU A 255 -17.02 -2.40 3.12
N LYS A 256 -15.80 -2.95 3.05
CA LYS A 256 -15.22 -3.51 1.83
C LYS A 256 -15.90 -4.81 1.39
N ASP A 257 -16.14 -5.71 2.32
CA ASP A 257 -16.82 -6.98 2.07
C ASP A 257 -18.25 -6.73 1.58
N ASN A 258 -18.96 -5.78 2.19
CA ASN A 258 -20.27 -5.33 1.72
C ASN A 258 -20.21 -4.72 0.30
N ALA A 259 -19.18 -3.94 -0.02
CA ALA A 259 -19.01 -3.38 -1.36
C ALA A 259 -18.72 -4.46 -2.42
N LEU A 260 -17.88 -5.45 -2.10
CA LEU A 260 -17.60 -6.59 -2.97
C LEU A 260 -18.82 -7.48 -3.15
N CYS A 261 -19.52 -7.80 -2.06
CA CYS A 261 -20.79 -8.53 -2.08
C CYS A 261 -21.82 -7.83 -2.98
N LYS A 262 -21.93 -6.50 -2.87
CA LYS A 262 -22.79 -5.70 -3.75
C LYS A 262 -22.37 -5.79 -5.21
N ALA A 263 -21.08 -5.64 -5.51
CA ALA A 263 -20.59 -5.74 -6.89
C ALA A 263 -20.87 -7.12 -7.52
N GLN A 264 -20.71 -8.21 -6.75
CA GLN A 264 -21.05 -9.56 -7.21
C GLN A 264 -22.55 -9.73 -7.43
N LYS A 265 -23.39 -9.19 -6.54
CA LYS A 265 -24.85 -9.16 -6.75
C LYS A 265 -25.20 -8.39 -8.03
N ASP A 266 -24.59 -7.24 -8.26
CA ASP A 266 -24.81 -6.43 -9.46
C ASP A 266 -24.36 -7.18 -10.74
N GLU A 267 -23.29 -7.97 -10.68
CA GLU A 267 -22.87 -8.86 -11.77
C GLU A 267 -23.89 -9.98 -12.06
N MET A 268 -24.46 -10.59 -11.01
CA MET A 268 -25.53 -11.58 -11.14
C MET A 268 -26.78 -10.96 -11.81
N VAL A 269 -27.14 -9.72 -11.46
CA VAL A 269 -28.21 -8.96 -12.12
C VAL A 269 -27.86 -8.74 -13.60
N ALA A 270 -26.66 -8.24 -13.90
CA ALA A 270 -26.23 -7.92 -15.26
C ALA A 270 -26.23 -9.14 -16.20
N ASN A 271 -25.94 -10.33 -15.66
CA ASN A 271 -25.90 -11.58 -16.41
C ASN A 271 -27.26 -12.31 -16.49
N ASN A 272 -28.35 -11.72 -15.96
CA ASN A 272 -29.65 -12.39 -15.80
C ASN A 272 -29.52 -13.77 -15.12
N ALA A 273 -28.66 -13.87 -14.12
CA ALA A 273 -28.36 -15.15 -13.47
C ALA A 273 -29.61 -15.71 -12.79
N THR A 274 -29.74 -17.04 -12.83
CA THR A 274 -30.70 -17.78 -12.01
C THR A 274 -29.93 -18.78 -11.19
N THR A 275 -30.06 -18.67 -9.87
CA THR A 275 -29.54 -19.66 -8.93
C THR A 275 -30.16 -21.02 -9.24
N GLU A 276 -29.39 -22.09 -9.14
CA GLU A 276 -29.87 -23.47 -9.43
C GLU A 276 -30.14 -24.27 -8.15
N SER A 277 -29.62 -23.85 -7.00
CA SER A 277 -29.74 -24.56 -5.72
C SER A 277 -30.78 -23.94 -4.80
N ILE A 278 -31.54 -24.78 -4.08
CA ILE A 278 -32.44 -24.33 -3.01
C ILE A 278 -31.71 -23.67 -1.84
N ASP A 279 -30.45 -24.05 -1.61
CA ASP A 279 -29.61 -23.48 -0.54
C ASP A 279 -29.06 -22.09 -0.91
N GLY A 280 -29.30 -21.64 -2.13
CA GLY A 280 -28.79 -20.38 -2.66
C GLY A 280 -27.35 -20.47 -3.18
N ASP A 281 -26.90 -19.40 -3.83
CA ASP A 281 -25.50 -19.26 -4.22
C ASP A 281 -24.73 -18.54 -3.11
N GLN A 282 -23.64 -19.15 -2.63
CA GLN A 282 -22.75 -18.51 -1.65
C GLN A 282 -21.76 -17.60 -2.38
N LEU A 283 -22.03 -16.30 -2.37
CA LEU A 283 -21.11 -15.30 -2.89
C LEU A 283 -19.96 -15.05 -1.89
N SER A 284 -18.75 -14.84 -2.41
CA SER A 284 -17.60 -14.49 -1.58
C SER A 284 -17.82 -13.12 -0.92
N ASN A 285 -17.55 -13.01 0.38
CA ASN A 285 -17.72 -11.77 1.16
C ASN A 285 -19.18 -11.36 1.41
N CYS A 286 -20.15 -12.23 1.15
CA CYS A 286 -21.54 -12.07 1.60
C CYS A 286 -21.81 -12.98 2.81
N ASP A 287 -22.42 -12.43 3.86
CA ASP A 287 -22.75 -13.17 5.11
C ASP A 287 -23.83 -14.24 4.93
N SER A 288 -24.56 -14.22 3.83
CA SER A 288 -25.68 -15.13 3.58
C SER A 288 -25.78 -15.49 2.11
N PRO A 289 -26.27 -16.71 1.81
CA PRO A 289 -26.54 -17.11 0.43
C PRO A 289 -27.57 -16.19 -0.21
N VAL A 290 -27.54 -16.13 -1.54
CA VAL A 290 -28.44 -15.31 -2.35
C VAL A 290 -29.23 -16.17 -3.31
N TRP A 291 -30.45 -15.76 -3.63
CA TRP A 291 -31.34 -16.47 -4.55
C TRP A 291 -31.73 -15.54 -5.68
N PHE A 292 -31.18 -15.77 -6.87
CA PHE A 292 -31.50 -15.01 -8.07
C PHE A 292 -32.44 -15.79 -8.99
N PHE A 293 -33.36 -15.10 -9.64
CA PHE A 293 -34.19 -15.61 -10.73
C PHE A 293 -34.22 -14.58 -11.85
N GLU A 294 -33.65 -14.93 -13.00
CA GLU A 294 -33.54 -14.09 -14.20
C GLU A 294 -32.99 -12.68 -13.91
N GLY A 295 -31.92 -12.63 -13.11
CA GLY A 295 -31.26 -11.38 -12.71
C GLY A 295 -31.94 -10.63 -11.56
N VAL A 296 -33.03 -11.14 -10.99
CA VAL A 296 -33.70 -10.51 -9.84
C VAL A 296 -33.41 -11.29 -8.56
N ASN A 297 -32.81 -10.63 -7.57
CA ASN A 297 -32.60 -11.20 -6.25
C ASN A 297 -33.95 -11.32 -5.50
N GLN A 298 -34.32 -12.54 -5.15
CA GLN A 298 -35.57 -12.89 -4.48
C GLN A 298 -35.47 -12.77 -2.95
N GLY A 299 -34.26 -12.61 -2.41
CA GLY A 299 -34.00 -12.40 -0.99
C GLY A 299 -34.11 -13.65 -0.10
N SER A 300 -34.93 -14.65 -0.47
CA SER A 300 -35.02 -15.93 0.25
C SER A 300 -35.40 -17.10 -0.66
N ALA A 301 -35.15 -18.32 -0.19
CA ALA A 301 -35.55 -19.55 -0.85
C ALA A 301 -37.08 -19.63 -1.07
N GLU A 302 -37.88 -19.16 -0.11
CA GLU A 302 -39.35 -19.20 -0.18
C GLU A 302 -39.91 -18.33 -1.32
N ALA A 303 -39.29 -17.18 -1.60
CA ALA A 303 -39.68 -16.31 -2.71
C ALA A 303 -39.19 -16.84 -4.07
N TRP A 304 -38.00 -17.45 -4.09
CA TRP A 304 -37.38 -18.00 -5.30
C TRP A 304 -38.03 -19.30 -5.78
N LYS A 305 -38.36 -20.21 -4.86
CA LYS A 305 -38.91 -21.55 -5.14
C LYS A 305 -40.14 -21.57 -6.05
N PRO A 306 -41.20 -20.75 -5.84
CA PRO A 306 -42.36 -20.75 -6.74
C PRO A 306 -42.01 -20.32 -8.17
N LEU A 307 -41.08 -19.37 -8.36
CA LEU A 307 -40.64 -18.93 -9.69
C LEU A 307 -39.90 -20.05 -10.43
N MET A 308 -39.06 -20.79 -9.72
CA MET A 308 -38.38 -21.97 -10.26
C MET A 308 -39.35 -23.10 -10.61
N CYS A 309 -40.32 -23.36 -9.74
CA CYS A 309 -41.38 -24.31 -10.01
C CYS A 309 -42.14 -23.92 -11.30
N GLU A 310 -42.53 -22.65 -11.46
CA GLU A 310 -43.20 -22.16 -12.66
C GLU A 310 -42.32 -22.29 -13.91
N ARG A 311 -41.03 -21.92 -13.84
CA ARG A 311 -40.08 -22.11 -14.94
C ARG A 311 -39.96 -23.58 -15.34
N ASN A 312 -39.83 -24.48 -14.37
CA ASN A 312 -39.73 -25.91 -14.60
C ASN A 312 -41.02 -26.48 -15.20
N LYS A 313 -42.20 -26.05 -14.72
CA LYS A 313 -43.50 -26.37 -15.33
C LYS A 313 -43.58 -25.89 -16.78
N ASN A 314 -43.18 -24.64 -17.05
CA ASN A 314 -43.20 -24.06 -18.38
C ASN A 314 -42.29 -24.81 -19.36
N ASN A 315 -41.10 -25.24 -18.90
CA ASN A 315 -40.21 -26.10 -19.68
C ASN A 315 -40.83 -27.46 -20.00
N LEU A 316 -41.75 -27.95 -19.16
CA LEU A 316 -42.47 -29.20 -19.35
C LEU A 316 -43.76 -29.06 -20.17
N LEU A 317 -44.31 -27.85 -20.39
CA LEU A 317 -45.60 -27.67 -21.08
C LEU A 317 -45.66 -28.34 -22.47
N ASN A 318 -44.55 -28.37 -23.19
CA ASN A 318 -44.46 -29.00 -24.52
C ASN A 318 -44.13 -30.50 -24.47
N THR A 319 -44.09 -31.08 -23.28
CA THR A 319 -43.78 -32.49 -23.04
C THR A 319 -44.98 -33.21 -22.44
N ILE A 320 -44.82 -34.51 -22.19
CA ILE A 320 -45.76 -35.29 -21.39
C ILE A 320 -45.06 -35.60 -20.09
N HIS A 321 -45.64 -35.12 -19.01
CA HIS A 321 -45.05 -35.29 -17.69
C HIS A 321 -46.11 -35.74 -16.70
N SER A 322 -45.73 -36.69 -15.85
CA SER A 322 -46.52 -37.18 -14.73
C SER A 322 -45.57 -37.50 -13.59
N GLY A 323 -45.52 -36.64 -12.58
CA GLY A 323 -44.65 -36.83 -11.43
C GLY A 323 -44.36 -35.54 -10.65
N PRO A 324 -43.49 -35.61 -9.64
CA PRO A 324 -43.03 -34.42 -8.96
C PRO A 324 -42.15 -33.58 -9.89
N VAL A 325 -42.36 -32.26 -9.87
CA VAL A 325 -41.48 -31.31 -10.55
C VAL A 325 -40.58 -30.68 -9.50
N GLU A 326 -39.29 -30.57 -9.82
CA GLU A 326 -38.30 -29.98 -8.93
C GLU A 326 -38.71 -28.56 -8.50
N TYR A 327 -38.55 -28.26 -7.21
CA TYR A 327 -38.97 -27.01 -6.55
C TYR A 327 -40.48 -26.78 -6.47
N CYS A 328 -41.31 -27.59 -7.13
CA CYS A 328 -42.74 -27.61 -6.86
C CYS A 328 -42.99 -28.42 -5.57
N GLU A 329 -43.93 -27.97 -4.74
CA GLU A 329 -44.36 -28.74 -3.58
C GLU A 329 -44.80 -30.16 -4.00
N SER A 330 -44.85 -31.10 -3.05
CA SER A 330 -44.93 -32.55 -3.27
C SER A 330 -46.16 -33.07 -4.04
N SER A 331 -47.02 -32.21 -4.57
CA SER A 331 -48.08 -32.59 -5.49
C SER A 331 -47.49 -32.97 -6.85
N ASN A 332 -47.80 -34.19 -7.31
CA ASN A 332 -47.56 -34.59 -8.69
C ASN A 332 -48.22 -33.59 -9.66
N ILE A 333 -47.49 -33.20 -10.70
CA ILE A 333 -47.97 -32.35 -11.79
C ILE A 333 -48.17 -33.22 -13.02
N TYR A 334 -49.30 -33.02 -13.69
CA TYR A 334 -49.69 -33.75 -14.88
C TYR A 334 -49.79 -32.79 -16.06
N ILE A 335 -48.96 -32.97 -17.07
CA ILE A 335 -48.91 -32.10 -18.25
C ILE A 335 -49.10 -32.96 -19.49
N CYS A 336 -50.08 -32.59 -20.32
CA CYS A 336 -50.33 -33.24 -21.60
C CYS A 336 -50.88 -32.23 -22.61
N GLY A 337 -50.37 -32.27 -23.85
CA GLY A 337 -50.88 -31.47 -24.96
C GLY A 337 -50.77 -29.95 -24.76
N GLY A 338 -49.69 -29.47 -24.13
CA GLY A 338 -49.50 -28.03 -23.91
C GLY A 338 -50.20 -27.48 -22.67
N LYS A 339 -50.85 -28.33 -21.86
CA LYS A 339 -51.67 -27.89 -20.73
C LYS A 339 -51.34 -28.63 -19.44
N GLU A 340 -51.21 -27.89 -18.35
CA GLU A 340 -51.17 -28.43 -16.99
C GLU A 340 -52.58 -28.82 -16.53
N HIS A 341 -52.72 -30.04 -16.02
CA HIS A 341 -53.92 -30.54 -15.37
C HIS A 341 -53.72 -30.43 -13.85
N THR A 342 -54.59 -29.65 -13.20
CA THR A 342 -54.55 -29.39 -11.76
C THR A 342 -55.88 -29.74 -11.08
N GLY A 343 -55.87 -29.92 -9.77
CA GLY A 343 -57.05 -30.24 -8.96
C GLY A 343 -57.35 -31.73 -8.87
N ASP A 344 -58.49 -32.07 -8.26
CA ASP A 344 -58.86 -33.46 -7.93
C ASP A 344 -59.05 -34.36 -9.17
N THR A 345 -59.36 -33.76 -10.33
CA THR A 345 -59.54 -34.48 -11.60
C THR A 345 -58.28 -34.50 -12.46
N ALA A 346 -57.14 -34.01 -11.97
CA ALA A 346 -55.92 -33.87 -12.76
C ALA A 346 -55.47 -35.18 -13.42
N ILE A 347 -55.56 -36.30 -12.68
CA ILE A 347 -55.21 -37.64 -13.18
C ILE A 347 -56.17 -38.07 -14.30
N ASP A 348 -57.48 -37.95 -14.07
CA ASP A 348 -58.50 -38.34 -15.06
C ASP A 348 -58.39 -37.50 -16.34
N ASP A 349 -58.14 -36.20 -16.21
CA ASP A 349 -58.02 -35.30 -17.35
C ASP A 349 -56.70 -35.51 -18.10
N TYR A 350 -55.63 -35.86 -17.40
CA TYR A 350 -54.37 -36.31 -17.99
C TYR A 350 -54.55 -37.62 -18.76
N GLU A 351 -55.18 -38.65 -18.19
CA GLU A 351 -55.44 -39.93 -18.87
C GLU A 351 -56.38 -39.76 -20.09
N LYS A 352 -57.38 -38.87 -20.00
CA LYS A 352 -58.20 -38.49 -21.16
C LYS A 352 -57.37 -37.78 -22.23
N CYS A 353 -56.46 -36.87 -21.83
CA CYS A 353 -55.57 -36.20 -22.78
C CYS A 353 -54.66 -37.21 -23.49
N LEU A 354 -54.06 -38.14 -22.74
CA LEU A 354 -53.29 -39.24 -23.31
C LEU A 354 -54.12 -40.06 -24.29
N THR A 355 -55.36 -40.42 -23.95
CA THR A 355 -56.21 -41.22 -24.86
C THR A 355 -56.52 -40.50 -26.18
N ASN A 356 -56.71 -39.18 -26.13
CA ASN A 356 -57.15 -38.37 -27.27
C ASN A 356 -55.99 -37.79 -28.10
N ASN A 357 -54.80 -37.65 -27.53
CA ASN A 357 -53.63 -37.11 -28.21
C ASN A 357 -52.75 -38.27 -28.73
N LYS A 358 -52.75 -38.46 -30.05
CA LYS A 358 -52.02 -39.58 -30.69
C LYS A 358 -50.51 -39.53 -30.44
N ASP A 359 -49.91 -38.34 -30.51
CA ASP A 359 -48.49 -38.15 -30.18
C ASP A 359 -48.20 -38.49 -28.72
N ALA A 360 -49.16 -38.19 -27.84
CA ALA A 360 -49.02 -38.46 -26.43
C ALA A 360 -48.97 -39.96 -26.10
N ARG A 361 -49.74 -40.75 -26.84
CA ARG A 361 -49.75 -42.21 -26.73
C ARG A 361 -48.46 -42.82 -27.22
N CYS A 362 -47.91 -42.30 -28.32
CA CYS A 362 -46.60 -42.73 -28.83
C CYS A 362 -45.51 -42.49 -27.80
N THR A 363 -45.46 -41.28 -27.23
CA THR A 363 -44.45 -40.93 -26.23
C THR A 363 -44.61 -41.70 -24.91
N ARG A 364 -45.85 -41.99 -24.46
CA ARG A 364 -46.07 -42.86 -23.31
C ARG A 364 -45.56 -44.28 -23.56
N ALA A 365 -45.94 -44.87 -24.69
CA ALA A 365 -45.48 -46.21 -25.06
C ALA A 365 -43.95 -46.28 -25.22
N LEU A 366 -43.34 -45.21 -25.75
CA LEU A 366 -41.89 -45.04 -25.81
C LEU A 366 -41.24 -45.04 -24.42
N ASN A 367 -41.79 -44.28 -23.47
CA ASN A 367 -41.25 -44.16 -22.12
C ASN A 367 -41.43 -45.46 -21.33
N GLU A 368 -42.59 -46.11 -21.44
CA GLU A 368 -42.86 -47.41 -20.80
C GLU A 368 -41.93 -48.51 -21.34
N ASP A 369 -41.76 -48.61 -22.66
CA ASP A 369 -40.83 -49.57 -23.29
C ASP A 369 -39.36 -49.28 -22.94
N ALA A 370 -38.98 -48.00 -22.83
CA ALA A 370 -37.63 -47.62 -22.39
C ALA A 370 -37.34 -48.06 -20.95
N LEU A 371 -38.32 -47.92 -20.03
CA LEU A 371 -38.20 -48.38 -18.64
C LEU A 371 -38.11 -49.91 -18.55
N GLU A 372 -38.87 -50.65 -19.35
CA GLU A 372 -38.89 -52.11 -19.32
C GLU A 372 -37.59 -52.75 -19.82
N ARG A 373 -36.89 -52.13 -20.78
CA ARG A 373 -35.73 -52.76 -21.45
C ARG A 373 -34.45 -52.76 -20.62
N GLY A 374 -34.32 -51.86 -19.64
CA GLY A 374 -33.20 -51.82 -18.69
C GLY A 374 -31.79 -51.68 -19.28
N LYS A 375 -31.62 -51.55 -20.61
CA LYS A 375 -30.35 -51.41 -21.32
C LYS A 375 -30.42 -50.25 -22.30
N GLY A 376 -29.48 -49.33 -22.20
CA GLY A 376 -29.39 -48.16 -23.06
C GLY A 376 -28.99 -48.51 -24.49
N GLY A 377 -29.26 -47.60 -25.44
CA GLY A 377 -28.88 -47.76 -26.85
C GLY A 377 -29.99 -47.37 -27.83
N PRO A 378 -29.81 -47.70 -29.13
CA PRO A 378 -30.75 -47.34 -30.16
C PRO A 378 -32.01 -48.20 -30.08
N TYR A 379 -33.17 -47.58 -30.28
CA TYR A 379 -34.45 -48.28 -30.29
C TYR A 379 -35.45 -47.60 -31.22
N ILE A 380 -36.49 -48.32 -31.61
CA ILE A 380 -37.60 -47.79 -32.42
C ILE A 380 -38.81 -47.73 -31.52
N SER A 381 -39.51 -46.59 -31.47
CA SER A 381 -40.70 -46.45 -30.64
C SER A 381 -41.73 -47.53 -30.99
N PRO A 382 -42.25 -48.29 -30.01
CA PRO A 382 -43.35 -49.19 -30.28
C PRO A 382 -44.57 -48.39 -30.77
N THR A 383 -45.28 -48.95 -31.74
CA THR A 383 -46.62 -48.46 -32.10
C THR A 383 -47.61 -49.07 -31.10
N PRO A 384 -48.43 -48.28 -30.40
CA PRO A 384 -49.42 -48.82 -29.46
C PRO A 384 -50.31 -49.89 -30.13
N PRO A 385 -50.66 -51.00 -29.44
CA PRO A 385 -51.37 -52.14 -30.05
C PRO A 385 -52.72 -51.80 -30.69
N ASP A 386 -53.32 -50.71 -30.24
CA ASP A 386 -54.62 -50.21 -30.68
C ASP A 386 -54.50 -49.11 -31.76
N MET A 387 -53.29 -48.83 -32.25
CA MET A 387 -53.05 -48.02 -33.45
C MET A 387 -52.76 -48.92 -34.65
N THR A 388 -53.52 -48.76 -35.73
CA THR A 388 -53.34 -49.53 -36.98
C THR A 388 -52.18 -49.04 -37.85
N LEU A 389 -51.70 -47.82 -37.61
CA LEU A 389 -50.51 -47.21 -38.23
C LEU A 389 -49.83 -46.30 -37.20
N PRO A 390 -48.49 -46.13 -37.25
CA PRO A 390 -47.80 -45.11 -36.46
C PRO A 390 -48.29 -43.73 -36.92
N VAL A 391 -49.17 -43.10 -36.15
CA VAL A 391 -49.70 -41.77 -36.44
C VAL A 391 -49.29 -40.86 -35.30
N GLY A 392 -48.24 -40.08 -35.57
CA GLY A 392 -47.66 -39.11 -34.66
C GLY A 392 -46.19 -38.92 -34.98
N GLU A 393 -45.63 -37.75 -34.70
CA GLU A 393 -44.22 -37.45 -34.99
C GLU A 393 -43.26 -38.38 -34.24
N ASP A 394 -43.74 -38.99 -33.14
CA ASP A 394 -42.92 -39.85 -32.28
C ASP A 394 -43.12 -41.36 -32.46
N CYS A 395 -44.07 -41.80 -33.27
CA CYS A 395 -44.36 -43.22 -33.46
C CYS A 395 -43.50 -43.82 -34.58
N GLY A 396 -42.80 -44.93 -34.30
CA GLY A 396 -42.00 -45.65 -35.30
C GLY A 396 -40.67 -44.98 -35.68
N GLU A 397 -40.32 -43.87 -35.03
CA GLU A 397 -39.03 -43.20 -35.17
C GLU A 397 -37.92 -43.90 -34.36
N ARG A 398 -36.67 -43.66 -34.75
CA ARG A 398 -35.49 -44.19 -34.07
C ARG A 398 -34.98 -43.22 -33.01
N TYR A 399 -34.77 -43.73 -31.81
CA TYR A 399 -34.34 -43.00 -30.62
C TYR A 399 -33.12 -43.64 -29.99
N TRP A 400 -32.48 -42.94 -29.05
CA TRP A 400 -31.43 -43.48 -28.20
C TRP A 400 -31.79 -43.25 -26.74
N TYR A 401 -31.85 -44.31 -25.94
CA TYR A 401 -32.19 -44.24 -24.51
C TYR A 401 -30.96 -44.43 -23.65
N CYS A 402 -30.80 -43.60 -22.63
CA CYS A 402 -29.74 -43.67 -21.66
C CYS A 402 -30.26 -44.16 -20.32
N THR A 403 -29.86 -45.37 -19.93
CA THR A 403 -30.35 -45.99 -18.70
C THR A 403 -29.92 -45.24 -17.45
N GLU A 404 -28.71 -44.69 -17.42
CA GLU A 404 -28.16 -44.07 -16.21
C GLU A 404 -28.76 -42.70 -15.92
N SER A 405 -29.01 -41.88 -16.95
CA SER A 405 -29.66 -40.57 -16.79
C SER A 405 -31.18 -40.58 -17.04
N GLY A 406 -31.74 -41.68 -17.54
CA GLY A 406 -33.15 -41.77 -17.95
C GLY A 406 -33.50 -40.92 -19.18
N LYS A 407 -32.51 -40.34 -19.87
CA LYS A 407 -32.75 -39.44 -21.02
C LYS A 407 -33.03 -40.20 -22.31
N ILE A 408 -33.89 -39.61 -23.14
CA ILE A 408 -34.20 -40.08 -24.50
C ILE A 408 -33.73 -39.02 -25.51
N TYR A 409 -32.85 -39.41 -26.43
CA TYR A 409 -32.40 -38.55 -27.53
C TYR A 409 -33.22 -38.85 -28.79
N LYS A 410 -33.76 -37.78 -29.40
CA LYS A 410 -34.61 -37.80 -30.59
C LYS A 410 -33.95 -37.09 -31.78
N GLY A 411 -34.37 -37.42 -32.99
CA GLY A 411 -33.95 -36.73 -34.23
C GLY A 411 -32.68 -37.31 -34.89
N ARG A 412 -32.26 -36.68 -36.00
CA ARG A 412 -31.14 -37.18 -36.84
C ARG A 412 -29.78 -37.21 -36.12
N ASP A 413 -29.61 -36.38 -35.11
CA ASP A 413 -28.39 -36.26 -34.31
C ASP A 413 -28.47 -36.99 -32.97
N ALA A 414 -29.55 -37.76 -32.72
CA ALA A 414 -29.77 -38.47 -31.46
C ALA A 414 -28.59 -39.37 -31.05
N GLU A 415 -27.98 -40.06 -32.02
CA GLU A 415 -26.82 -40.93 -31.78
C GLU A 415 -25.60 -40.14 -31.29
N GLN A 416 -25.36 -38.95 -31.87
CA GLN A 416 -24.23 -38.12 -31.49
C GLN A 416 -24.43 -37.55 -30.09
N LYS A 417 -25.64 -37.08 -29.78
CA LYS A 417 -26.01 -36.58 -28.45
C LYS A 417 -25.90 -37.68 -27.39
N TYR A 418 -26.40 -38.88 -27.69
CA TYR A 418 -26.27 -40.04 -26.82
C TYR A 418 -24.81 -40.40 -26.54
N LYS A 419 -23.95 -40.38 -27.56
CA LYS A 419 -22.51 -40.65 -27.39
C LYS A 419 -21.75 -39.52 -26.69
N ALA A 420 -22.27 -38.30 -26.71
CA ALA A 420 -21.65 -37.15 -26.05
C ALA A 420 -22.04 -37.02 -24.57
N ASP A 421 -23.15 -37.62 -24.15
CA ASP A 421 -23.57 -37.62 -22.75
C ASP A 421 -22.77 -38.67 -21.98
N GLU A 422 -21.89 -38.21 -21.08
CA GLU A 422 -20.99 -39.06 -20.31
C GLU A 422 -21.71 -40.09 -19.43
N SER A 423 -22.97 -39.83 -19.07
CA SER A 423 -23.80 -40.80 -18.32
C SER A 423 -24.27 -41.98 -19.18
N CYS A 424 -24.17 -41.87 -20.50
CA CYS A 424 -24.74 -42.83 -21.45
C CYS A 424 -23.68 -43.71 -22.11
N ILE A 425 -22.43 -43.26 -22.05
CA ILE A 425 -21.28 -44.08 -22.39
C ILE A 425 -21.12 -45.08 -21.27
N ASN A 426 -21.51 -46.34 -21.52
CA ASN A 426 -21.15 -47.47 -20.66
C ASN A 426 -19.66 -47.37 -20.38
N ARG A 427 -19.27 -46.86 -19.20
CA ARG A 427 -17.92 -47.09 -18.71
C ARG A 427 -17.86 -48.60 -18.54
N GLU A 428 -17.07 -49.27 -19.37
CA GLU A 428 -16.61 -50.61 -19.02
C GLU A 428 -16.16 -50.52 -17.56
N PRO A 429 -16.59 -51.45 -16.69
CA PRO A 429 -16.19 -51.41 -15.29
C PRO A 429 -14.68 -51.25 -15.28
N LEU A 430 -14.20 -50.12 -14.74
CA LEU A 430 -12.76 -49.87 -14.62
C LEU A 430 -12.15 -51.15 -14.06
N PRO A 431 -11.17 -51.77 -14.72
CA PRO A 431 -10.58 -53.00 -14.22
C PRO A 431 -10.06 -52.72 -12.82
N TRP A 432 -10.74 -53.31 -11.84
CA TRP A 432 -10.49 -53.35 -10.40
C TRP A 432 -9.21 -52.64 -9.98
N TYR A 433 -9.31 -51.35 -9.67
CA TYR A 433 -8.21 -50.59 -9.07
C TYR A 433 -8.14 -50.95 -7.58
N CYS A 434 -7.19 -51.81 -7.19
CA CYS A 434 -6.89 -52.14 -5.78
C CYS A 434 -6.25 -50.94 -5.08
N PRO A 435 -6.90 -50.23 -4.13
CA PRO A 435 -6.35 -48.99 -3.60
C PRO A 435 -5.35 -49.18 -2.44
N TRP A 436 -4.99 -50.42 -2.07
CA TRP A 436 -4.20 -50.68 -0.84
C TRP A 436 -3.16 -51.81 -0.97
N ALA A 437 -2.24 -51.72 -1.94
CA ALA A 437 -1.03 -52.56 -1.94
C ALA A 437 0.24 -51.70 -2.09
N PRO A 438 1.15 -51.68 -1.09
CA PRO A 438 2.51 -51.21 -1.32
C PRO A 438 3.22 -52.16 -2.29
N ALA A 439 4.12 -51.59 -3.10
CA ALA A 439 4.75 -52.21 -4.26
C ALA A 439 5.23 -53.65 -4.05
N ALA A 440 4.97 -54.47 -5.07
CA ALA A 440 5.48 -55.82 -5.33
C ALA A 440 4.68 -57.03 -4.78
N VAL A 441 3.50 -57.28 -5.36
CA VAL A 441 3.01 -58.65 -5.60
C VAL A 441 2.22 -58.66 -6.92
N GLU A 442 2.57 -59.55 -7.85
CA GLU A 442 1.81 -59.80 -9.07
C GLU A 442 0.46 -60.45 -8.70
N CYS A 443 -0.65 -59.83 -9.13
CA CYS A 443 -1.98 -60.44 -9.05
C CYS A 443 -2.13 -61.44 -10.21
N GLN A 444 -2.25 -62.74 -9.88
CA GLN A 444 -2.74 -63.77 -10.78
C GLN A 444 -4.27 -63.80 -10.82
#